data_AF-A0A374TGS8-F1
#
_entry.id   AF-A0A374TGS8-F1
#
_cell.length_a   1.000
_cell.length_b   1.000
_cell.length_c   1.000
_cell.angle_alpha   90.00
_cell.angle_beta   90.00
_cell.angle_gamma   90.00
#
_symmetry.space_group_name_H-M   'P 1'
#
loop_
_entity.id
_entity.type
_entity.pdbx_description
1 polymer ?
#
loop_
_entity_poly.entity_id
_entity_poly.type
_entity_poly.pdbx_seq_one_letter_code
_entity_poly.pdbx_strand_id
1 'polypeptide(L)'
;MKNSHTFSRICGYAMFLLILAQIVLVLASWLITAAMPDVFPRSLLSPEGIRWFFGTFTANLQSPWLVWLLLISIAWGTLRASGLLNYDHKVYRQRNALRLVCLEFVLFIGVMLLLTLIPHAILLNVMGGYASSSFSRSILPYICFMVIVMAQSFGVVSQRLNSIEAMGEAMADGVRLSAPLFIIYILVIQLYSSVDYLF
;
A
#
# COMPACT_ATOMS: atom_id res chain seq x y z
N MET A 1 -8.83 -2.12 22.91
CA MET A 1 -9.32 -0.74 22.66
C MET A 1 -8.29 0.36 22.91
N LYS A 2 -7.47 0.32 23.96
CA LYS A 2 -6.50 1.40 24.30
C LYS A 2 -5.50 1.75 23.17
N ASN A 3 -4.95 0.75 22.45
CA ASN A 3 -3.97 1.01 21.39
C ASN A 3 -4.54 1.70 20.14
N SER A 4 -5.82 1.50 19.81
CA SER A 4 -6.45 2.12 18.64
C SER A 4 -6.60 3.64 18.81
N HIS A 5 -6.96 4.08 20.03
CA HIS A 5 -7.04 5.51 20.34
C HIS A 5 -5.68 6.19 20.30
N THR A 6 -4.63 5.56 20.81
CA THR A 6 -3.26 6.10 20.74
C THR A 6 -2.79 6.22 19.29
N PHE A 7 -3.01 5.20 18.47
CA PHE A 7 -2.66 5.21 17.05
C PHE A 7 -3.38 6.34 16.29
N SER A 8 -4.70 6.46 16.48
CA SER A 8 -5.49 7.52 15.85
C SER A 8 -5.01 8.91 16.26
N ARG A 9 -4.67 9.11 17.55
CA ARG A 9 -4.10 10.39 18.02
C ARG A 9 -2.75 10.71 17.38
N ILE A 10 -1.84 9.74 17.30
CA ILE A 10 -0.53 9.91 16.65
C ILE A 10 -0.72 10.28 15.18
N CYS A 11 -1.58 9.55 14.46
CA CYS A 11 -1.91 9.87 13.07
C CYS A 11 -2.50 11.27 12.93
N GLY A 12 -3.38 11.67 13.85
CA GLY A 12 -3.95 13.02 13.91
C GLY A 12 -2.89 14.11 14.01
N TYR A 13 -1.96 13.98 14.98
CA TYR A 13 -0.85 14.92 15.12
C TYR A 13 0.08 14.91 13.89
N ALA A 14 0.37 13.74 13.33
CA ALA A 14 1.20 13.63 12.13
C ALA A 14 0.55 14.36 10.93
N MET A 15 -0.74 14.15 10.68
CA MET A 15 -1.48 14.86 9.63
C MET A 15 -1.46 16.38 9.84
N PHE A 16 -1.70 16.84 11.07
CA PHE A 16 -1.65 18.26 11.40
C PHE A 16 -0.27 18.87 11.14
N LEU A 17 0.81 18.20 11.58
CA LEU A 17 2.17 18.67 11.37
C LEU A 17 2.55 18.69 9.88
N LEU A 18 2.12 17.71 9.09
CA LEU A 18 2.36 17.68 7.65
C LEU A 18 1.64 18.81 6.92
N ILE A 19 0.38 19.10 7.29
CA ILE A 19 -0.36 20.24 6.74
C ILE A 19 0.32 21.56 7.12
N LEU A 20 0.70 21.72 8.39
CA LEU A 20 1.42 22.91 8.85
C LEU A 20 2.74 23.08 8.11
N ALA A 21 3.50 21.99 7.94
CA ALA A 21 4.75 22.00 7.18
C ALA A 21 4.53 22.40 5.71
N GLN A 22 3.46 21.91 5.07
CA GLN A 22 3.13 22.31 3.70
C GLN A 22 2.82 23.81 3.61
N ILE A 23 2.03 24.36 4.55
CA ILE A 23 1.71 25.79 4.58
C ILE A 23 2.99 26.62 4.79
N VAL A 24 3.81 26.23 5.76
CA VAL A 24 5.09 26.89 6.04
C VAL A 24 6.02 26.83 4.83
N LEU A 25 6.12 25.68 4.15
CA LEU A 25 6.94 25.52 2.95
C LEU A 25 6.48 26.45 1.82
N VAL A 26 5.18 26.53 1.57
CA VAL A 26 4.62 27.42 0.53
C VAL A 26 4.94 28.88 0.85
N LEU A 27 4.70 29.34 2.07
CA LEU A 27 4.98 30.72 2.48
C LEU A 27 6.48 31.04 2.50
N ALA A 28 7.29 30.13 3.04
CA ALA A 28 8.74 30.28 3.11
C ALA A 28 9.37 30.31 1.72
N SER A 29 8.90 29.47 0.78
CA SER A 29 9.41 29.45 -0.59
C SER A 29 9.28 30.81 -1.27
N TRP A 30 8.16 31.51 -1.04
CA TRP A 30 7.96 32.85 -1.56
C TRP A 30 8.85 33.89 -0.88
N LEU A 31 8.91 33.88 0.46
CA LEU A 31 9.72 34.83 1.21
C LEU A 31 11.21 34.72 0.88
N ILE A 32 11.72 33.48 0.79
CA ILE A 32 13.13 33.20 0.49
C ILE A 32 13.46 33.61 -0.96
N THR A 33 12.59 33.28 -1.92
CA THR A 33 12.78 33.71 -3.33
C THR A 33 12.79 35.24 -3.44
N ALA A 34 11.97 35.94 -2.66
CA ALA A 34 11.95 37.40 -2.64
C ALA A 34 13.19 38.03 -1.98
N ALA A 35 13.77 37.36 -0.96
CA ALA A 35 14.93 37.87 -0.22
C ALA A 35 16.29 37.50 -0.87
N MET A 36 16.39 36.30 -1.46
CA MET A 36 17.62 35.73 -2.02
C MET A 36 17.34 35.00 -3.35
N PRO A 37 17.03 35.76 -4.43
CA PRO A 37 16.62 35.18 -5.71
C PRO A 37 17.73 34.35 -6.39
N ASP A 38 19.00 34.67 -6.13
CA ASP A 38 20.15 33.98 -6.77
C ASP A 38 20.36 32.56 -6.25
N VAL A 39 19.90 32.26 -5.02
CA VAL A 39 20.08 30.95 -4.37
C VAL A 39 18.82 30.09 -4.52
N PHE A 40 17.64 30.71 -4.56
CA PHE A 40 16.35 30.03 -4.66
C PHE A 40 15.52 30.64 -5.79
N PRO A 41 15.68 30.14 -7.04
CA PRO A 41 15.03 30.73 -8.20
C PRO A 41 13.54 30.39 -8.31
N ARG A 42 13.06 29.38 -7.59
CA ARG A 42 11.69 28.84 -7.71
C ARG A 42 10.87 29.08 -6.44
N SER A 43 9.64 29.54 -6.64
CA SER A 43 8.64 29.74 -5.59
C SER A 43 7.36 29.00 -5.94
N LEU A 44 6.73 28.34 -4.95
CA LEU A 44 5.45 27.67 -5.12
C LEU A 44 4.28 28.64 -5.35
N LEU A 45 4.42 29.90 -4.91
CA LEU A 45 3.41 30.96 -5.13
C LEU A 45 3.60 31.71 -6.46
N SER A 46 4.64 31.38 -7.24
CA SER A 46 4.77 31.91 -8.60
C SER A 46 3.68 31.33 -9.52
N PRO A 47 3.34 31.99 -10.65
CA PRO A 47 2.40 31.43 -11.62
C PRO A 47 2.82 30.04 -12.14
N GLU A 48 4.13 29.80 -12.28
CA GLU A 48 4.68 28.50 -12.66
C GLU A 48 4.53 27.47 -11.53
N GLY A 49 4.85 27.86 -10.30
CA GLY A 49 4.71 27.02 -9.11
C GLY A 49 3.27 26.59 -8.85
N ILE A 50 2.30 27.51 -8.98
CA ILE A 50 0.88 27.21 -8.85
C ILE A 50 0.44 26.22 -9.92
N ARG A 51 0.78 26.48 -11.20
CA ARG A 51 0.45 25.56 -12.30
C ARG A 51 1.07 24.18 -12.09
N TRP A 52 2.32 24.13 -11.66
CA TRP A 52 3.00 22.87 -11.36
C TRP A 52 2.32 22.13 -10.20
N PHE A 53 2.02 22.81 -9.09
CA PHE A 53 1.45 22.21 -7.89
C PHE A 53 0.09 21.56 -8.16
N PHE A 54 -0.80 22.27 -8.86
CA PHE A 54 -2.13 21.74 -9.21
C PHE A 54 -2.07 20.77 -10.41
N GLY A 55 -1.21 21.03 -11.39
CA GLY A 55 -1.12 20.24 -12.62
C GLY A 55 -0.46 18.87 -12.42
N THR A 56 0.47 18.75 -11.48
CA THR A 56 1.20 17.48 -11.21
C THR A 56 0.64 16.70 -10.02
N PHE A 57 -0.34 17.24 -9.29
CA PHE A 57 -0.89 16.64 -8.06
C PHE A 57 -1.25 15.16 -8.23
N THR A 58 -2.04 14.82 -9.25
CA THR A 58 -2.44 13.43 -9.51
C THR A 58 -1.26 12.55 -9.89
N ALA A 59 -0.31 13.06 -10.68
CA ALA A 59 0.88 12.32 -11.09
C ALA A 59 1.77 11.99 -9.87
N ASN A 60 1.91 12.92 -8.93
CA ASN A 60 2.65 12.70 -7.68
C ASN A 60 1.98 11.62 -6.81
N LEU A 61 0.64 11.57 -6.80
CA LEU A 61 -0.10 10.55 -6.07
C LEU A 61 -0.06 9.16 -6.72
N GLN A 62 0.06 9.09 -8.04
CA GLN A 62 0.11 7.85 -8.83
C GLN A 62 1.45 7.12 -8.66
N SER A 63 1.75 6.66 -7.44
CA SER A 63 2.96 5.90 -7.14
C SER A 63 2.64 4.42 -6.84
N PRO A 64 3.58 3.49 -7.12
CA PRO A 64 3.46 2.10 -6.70
C PRO A 64 3.26 1.92 -5.19
N TRP A 65 3.79 2.84 -4.38
CA TRP A 65 3.71 2.78 -2.92
C TRP A 65 2.28 2.90 -2.41
N LEU A 66 1.46 3.75 -3.04
CA LEU A 66 0.05 3.86 -2.69
C LEU A 66 -0.71 2.57 -2.98
N VAL A 67 -0.42 1.95 -4.12
CA VAL A 67 -1.01 0.65 -4.52
C VAL A 67 -0.58 -0.44 -3.54
N TRP A 68 0.69 -0.46 -3.15
CA TRP A 68 1.22 -1.42 -2.18
C TRP A 68 0.57 -1.27 -0.82
N LEU A 69 0.40 -0.04 -0.34
CA LEU A 69 -0.31 0.26 0.90
C LEU A 69 -1.76 -0.23 0.86
N LEU A 70 -2.45 -0.02 -0.28
CA LEU A 70 -3.80 -0.53 -0.49
C LEU A 70 -3.85 -2.07 -0.44
N LEU A 71 -2.99 -2.74 -1.20
CA LEU A 71 -3.01 -4.22 -1.27
C LEU A 71 -2.64 -4.86 0.06
N ILE A 72 -1.65 -4.30 0.78
CA ILE A 72 -1.27 -4.75 2.12
C ILE A 72 -2.44 -4.55 3.09
N SER A 73 -3.16 -3.44 3.02
CA SER A 73 -4.30 -3.18 3.91
C SER A 73 -5.41 -4.22 3.74
N ILE A 74 -5.74 -4.57 2.49
CA ILE A 74 -6.76 -5.59 2.16
C ILE A 74 -6.28 -6.97 2.63
N ALA A 75 -5.02 -7.32 2.34
CA ALA A 75 -4.43 -8.59 2.77
C ALA A 75 -4.42 -8.72 4.30
N TRP A 76 -4.10 -7.63 5.01
CA TRP A 76 -4.09 -7.63 6.47
C TRP A 76 -5.49 -7.79 7.08
N GLY A 77 -6.49 -7.09 6.55
CA GLY A 77 -7.88 -7.21 6.99
C GLY A 77 -8.42 -8.62 6.82
N THR A 78 -8.22 -9.20 5.63
CA THR A 78 -8.63 -10.58 5.33
C THR A 78 -7.91 -11.61 6.18
N LEU A 79 -6.59 -11.47 6.35
CA LEU A 79 -5.80 -12.36 7.18
C LEU A 79 -6.25 -12.35 8.65
N ARG A 80 -6.54 -11.17 9.19
CA ARG A 80 -7.03 -11.03 10.57
C ARG A 80 -8.43 -11.62 10.75
N ALA A 81 -9.35 -11.35 9.83
CA ALA A 81 -10.74 -11.82 9.90
C ALA A 81 -10.84 -13.35 9.71
N SER A 82 -10.02 -13.92 8.82
CA SER A 82 -9.99 -15.37 8.56
C SER A 82 -9.59 -16.19 9.79
N GLY A 83 -8.86 -15.60 10.74
CA GLY A 83 -8.31 -16.33 11.89
C GLY A 83 -7.13 -17.24 11.56
N LEU A 84 -6.57 -17.17 10.34
CA LEU A 84 -5.45 -18.00 9.91
C LEU A 84 -4.22 -17.84 10.83
N LEU A 85 -3.99 -16.65 11.39
CA LEU A 85 -2.87 -16.41 12.33
C LEU A 85 -3.07 -17.03 13.72
N ASN A 86 -4.32 -17.27 14.13
CA ASN A 86 -4.69 -17.76 15.47
C ASN A 86 -5.42 -19.10 15.38
N TYR A 87 -4.96 -19.99 14.50
CA TYR A 87 -5.59 -21.30 14.31
C TYR A 87 -5.25 -22.26 15.45
N ASP A 88 -6.18 -23.16 15.76
CA ASP A 88 -6.05 -24.26 16.70
C ASP A 88 -6.01 -25.59 15.92
N HIS A 89 -4.87 -26.28 16.02
CA HIS A 89 -4.60 -27.56 15.38
C HIS A 89 -5.51 -28.70 15.87
N LYS A 90 -6.14 -28.56 17.04
CA LYS A 90 -7.04 -29.56 17.62
C LYS A 90 -8.40 -29.58 16.92
N VAL A 91 -8.80 -28.46 16.32
CA VAL A 91 -10.10 -28.34 15.65
C VAL A 91 -10.01 -28.95 14.25
N TYR A 92 -10.74 -30.05 14.02
CA TYR A 92 -10.72 -30.80 12.75
C TYR A 92 -10.91 -29.92 11.52
N ARG A 93 -11.87 -28.98 11.57
CA ARG A 93 -12.17 -28.07 10.45
C ARG A 93 -11.00 -27.14 10.13
N GLN A 94 -10.34 -26.59 11.14
CA GLN A 94 -9.18 -25.71 10.96
C GLN A 94 -7.96 -26.48 10.46
N ARG A 95 -7.79 -27.73 10.88
CA ARG A 95 -6.77 -28.63 10.32
C ARG A 95 -7.00 -28.92 8.84
N ASN A 96 -8.25 -29.17 8.43
CA ASN A 96 -8.58 -29.37 7.02
C ASN A 96 -8.39 -28.07 6.20
N ALA A 97 -8.81 -26.94 6.76
CA ALA A 97 -8.57 -25.63 6.17
C ALA A 97 -7.07 -25.36 5.97
N LEU A 98 -6.23 -25.70 6.94
CA LEU A 98 -4.78 -25.55 6.84
C LEU A 98 -4.16 -26.41 5.73
N ARG A 99 -4.67 -27.64 5.54
CA ARG A 99 -4.24 -28.51 4.43
C ARG A 99 -4.57 -27.89 3.07
N LEU A 100 -5.76 -27.32 2.92
CA LEU A 100 -6.16 -26.59 1.71
C LEU A 100 -5.24 -25.39 1.47
N VAL A 101 -5.02 -24.57 2.49
CA VAL A 101 -4.13 -23.39 2.43
C VAL A 101 -2.71 -23.78 2.03
N CYS A 102 -2.19 -24.89 2.55
CA CYS A 102 -0.87 -25.41 2.19
C CYS A 102 -0.83 -25.85 0.72
N LEU A 103 -1.88 -26.51 0.24
CA LEU A 103 -2.01 -26.88 -1.17
C LEU A 103 -2.07 -25.65 -2.08
N GLU A 104 -2.86 -24.63 -1.72
CA GLU A 104 -2.93 -23.35 -2.45
C GLU A 104 -1.58 -22.66 -2.50
N PHE A 105 -0.86 -22.62 -1.38
CA PHE A 105 0.48 -22.04 -1.32
C PHE A 105 1.45 -22.74 -2.29
N VAL A 106 1.49 -24.07 -2.27
CA VAL A 106 2.33 -24.85 -3.20
C VAL A 106 1.92 -24.61 -4.64
N LEU A 107 0.62 -24.53 -4.94
CA LEU A 107 0.14 -24.22 -6.29
C LEU A 107 0.56 -22.82 -6.74
N PHE A 108 0.39 -21.79 -5.92
CA PHE A 108 0.79 -20.43 -6.28
C PHE A 108 2.30 -20.31 -6.51
N ILE A 109 3.11 -20.91 -5.63
CA ILE A 109 4.57 -20.96 -5.83
C ILE A 109 4.92 -21.74 -7.09
N GLY A 110 4.29 -22.90 -7.32
CA GLY A 110 4.49 -23.71 -8.51
C GLY A 110 4.18 -22.94 -9.80
N VAL A 111 3.06 -22.22 -9.85
CA VAL A 111 2.67 -21.37 -10.98
C VAL A 111 3.67 -20.24 -11.19
N MET A 112 4.12 -19.57 -10.12
CA MET A 112 5.13 -18.51 -10.25
C MET A 112 6.48 -19.03 -10.75
N LEU A 113 6.92 -20.19 -10.25
CA LEU A 113 8.14 -20.85 -10.74
C LEU A 113 7.99 -21.26 -12.21
N LEU A 114 6.84 -21.79 -12.59
CA LEU A 114 6.54 -22.16 -13.97
C LEU A 114 6.64 -20.96 -14.92
N LEU A 115 6.06 -19.82 -14.53
CA LEU A 115 6.07 -18.59 -15.33
C LEU A 115 7.42 -17.86 -15.36
N THR A 116 8.35 -18.21 -14.46
CA THR A 116 9.68 -17.57 -14.35
C THR A 116 10.83 -18.45 -14.83
N LEU A 117 10.75 -19.77 -14.70
CA LEU A 117 11.87 -20.69 -14.94
C LEU A 117 11.74 -21.50 -16.24
N ILE A 118 10.54 -21.65 -16.82
CA ILE A 118 10.38 -22.34 -18.11
C ILE A 118 11.06 -21.53 -19.22
N PRO A 119 11.75 -22.19 -20.18
CA PRO A 119 12.33 -21.53 -21.35
C PRO A 119 11.22 -21.01 -22.28
N HIS A 120 10.70 -19.84 -21.92
CA HIS A 120 9.83 -18.86 -22.60
C HIS A 120 9.25 -17.98 -21.48
N ALA A 121 10.10 -17.53 -20.55
CA ALA A 121 9.66 -16.92 -19.30
C ALA A 121 8.94 -15.59 -19.55
N ILE A 122 7.62 -15.68 -19.63
CA ILE A 122 6.71 -14.58 -20.00
C ILE A 122 6.87 -13.38 -19.05
N LEU A 123 7.26 -13.64 -17.79
CA LEU A 123 7.41 -12.61 -16.76
C LEU A 123 8.82 -11.99 -16.68
N LEU A 124 9.82 -12.60 -17.32
CA LEU A 124 11.17 -12.03 -17.39
C LEU A 124 11.23 -10.94 -18.46
N ASN A 125 12.19 -10.01 -18.32
CA ASN A 125 12.39 -8.98 -19.33
C ASN A 125 12.81 -9.62 -20.67
N VAL A 126 12.69 -8.91 -21.79
CA VAL A 126 13.10 -9.32 -23.14
C VAL A 126 14.55 -9.82 -23.17
N MET A 127 15.39 -9.35 -22.26
CA MET A 127 16.80 -9.74 -22.09
C MET A 127 17.03 -10.90 -21.09
N GLY A 128 15.98 -11.54 -20.56
CA GLY A 128 16.08 -12.61 -19.56
C GLY A 128 16.49 -12.15 -18.16
N GLY A 129 16.56 -10.83 -17.91
CA GLY A 129 16.94 -10.25 -16.62
C GLY A 129 15.76 -10.05 -15.66
N TYR A 130 16.04 -10.11 -14.36
CA TYR A 130 15.07 -9.86 -13.28
C TYR A 130 14.81 -8.37 -13.04
N ALA A 131 15.80 -7.50 -13.26
CA ALA A 131 15.67 -6.06 -13.06
C ALA A 131 14.72 -5.44 -14.10
N SER A 132 13.74 -4.65 -13.64
CA SER A 132 12.68 -4.01 -14.44
C SER A 132 11.70 -4.97 -15.16
N SER A 133 11.76 -6.27 -14.86
CA SER A 133 10.85 -7.29 -15.39
C SER A 133 9.43 -7.16 -14.84
N SER A 134 8.45 -7.71 -15.57
CA SER A 134 7.06 -7.84 -15.09
C SER A 134 6.99 -8.58 -13.76
N PHE A 135 7.85 -9.58 -13.55
CA PHE A 135 8.00 -10.29 -12.28
C PHE A 135 8.37 -9.35 -11.11
N SER A 136 9.41 -8.53 -11.27
CA SER A 136 9.84 -7.61 -10.20
C SER A 136 8.77 -6.58 -9.81
N ARG A 137 7.95 -6.15 -10.77
CA ARG A 137 6.87 -5.17 -10.54
C ARG A 137 5.63 -5.82 -9.91
N SER A 138 5.40 -7.10 -10.17
CA SER A 138 4.21 -7.83 -9.70
C SER A 138 4.42 -8.61 -8.41
N ILE A 139 5.66 -8.76 -7.91
CA ILE A 139 5.96 -9.61 -6.76
C ILE A 139 5.14 -9.25 -5.52
N LEU A 140 5.09 -7.98 -5.14
CA LEU A 140 4.35 -7.54 -3.95
C LEU A 140 2.83 -7.64 -4.16
N PRO A 141 2.25 -7.15 -5.28
CA PRO A 141 0.85 -7.38 -5.58
C PRO A 141 0.45 -8.86 -5.56
N TYR A 142 1.31 -9.74 -6.10
CA TYR A 142 1.05 -11.17 -6.17
C TYR A 142 1.09 -11.82 -4.78
N ILE A 143 2.06 -11.47 -3.93
CA ILE A 143 2.11 -11.94 -2.54
C ILE A 143 0.84 -11.52 -1.78
N CYS A 144 0.40 -10.26 -1.94
CA CYS A 144 -0.84 -9.79 -1.32
C CYS A 144 -2.04 -10.60 -1.82
N PHE A 145 -2.12 -10.87 -3.13
CA PHE A 145 -3.16 -11.70 -3.71
C PHE A 145 -3.16 -13.13 -3.17
N MET A 146 -1.99 -13.79 -3.10
CA MET A 146 -1.85 -15.12 -2.50
C MET A 146 -2.38 -15.15 -1.07
N VAL A 147 -1.96 -14.18 -0.24
CA VAL A 147 -2.39 -14.07 1.17
C VAL A 147 -3.90 -13.88 1.26
N ILE A 148 -4.49 -13.03 0.43
CA ILE A 148 -5.95 -12.81 0.40
C ILE A 148 -6.68 -14.10 0.08
N VAL A 149 -6.29 -14.81 -0.99
CA VAL A 149 -6.96 -16.07 -1.38
C VAL A 149 -6.84 -17.12 -0.28
N MET A 150 -5.62 -17.33 0.23
CA MET A 150 -5.36 -18.30 1.30
C MET A 150 -6.14 -17.98 2.59
N ALA A 151 -6.19 -16.70 2.98
CA ALA A 151 -6.97 -16.26 4.14
C ALA A 151 -8.47 -16.49 3.93
N GLN A 152 -9.00 -16.17 2.76
CA GLN A 152 -10.41 -16.37 2.42
C GLN A 152 -10.77 -17.86 2.41
N SER A 153 -9.98 -18.71 1.75
CA SER A 153 -10.16 -20.16 1.74
C SER A 153 -10.13 -20.75 3.14
N PHE A 154 -9.18 -20.32 3.97
CA PHE A 154 -9.14 -20.73 5.38
C PHE A 154 -10.40 -20.31 6.13
N GLY A 155 -10.82 -19.05 5.98
CA GLY A 155 -11.97 -18.48 6.66
C GLY A 155 -13.28 -19.21 6.31
N VAL A 156 -13.46 -19.57 5.03
CA VAL A 156 -14.64 -20.30 4.55
C VAL A 156 -14.66 -21.74 5.08
N VAL A 157 -13.56 -22.50 4.94
CA VAL A 157 -13.50 -23.90 5.38
C VAL A 157 -13.57 -24.03 6.90
N SER A 158 -13.01 -23.07 7.63
CA SER A 158 -13.09 -23.00 9.10
C SER A 158 -14.41 -22.42 9.62
N GLN A 159 -15.32 -21.95 8.75
CA GLN A 159 -16.58 -21.27 9.07
C GLN A 159 -16.44 -19.99 9.91
N ARG A 160 -15.33 -19.29 9.73
CA ARG A 160 -15.17 -17.92 10.24
C ARG A 160 -15.75 -16.88 9.29
N LEU A 161 -15.70 -17.16 7.98
CA LEU A 161 -16.29 -16.33 6.94
C LEU A 161 -17.45 -17.11 6.29
N ASN A 162 -18.66 -16.89 6.79
CA ASN A 162 -19.82 -17.72 6.46
C ASN A 162 -20.68 -17.19 5.30
N SER A 163 -20.37 -16.01 4.78
CA SER A 163 -21.10 -15.38 3.68
C SER A 163 -20.15 -14.60 2.78
N ILE A 164 -20.55 -14.38 1.53
CA ILE A 164 -19.83 -13.51 0.58
C ILE A 164 -19.72 -12.09 1.15
N GLU A 165 -20.74 -11.62 1.87
CA GLU A 165 -20.72 -10.35 2.58
C GLU A 165 -19.61 -10.30 3.63
N ALA A 166 -19.44 -11.36 4.44
CA ALA A 166 -18.38 -11.44 5.42
C ALA A 166 -16.98 -11.45 4.78
N MET A 167 -16.84 -12.07 3.60
CA MET A 167 -15.60 -12.05 2.83
C MET A 167 -15.27 -10.63 2.34
N GLY A 168 -16.26 -9.92 1.80
CA GLY A 168 -16.10 -8.53 1.35
C GLY A 168 -15.84 -7.55 2.51
N GLU A 169 -16.55 -7.70 3.62
CA GLU A 169 -16.36 -6.86 4.81
C GLU A 169 -14.98 -7.09 5.43
N ALA A 170 -14.45 -8.33 5.41
CA ALA A 170 -13.08 -8.62 5.84
C ALA A 170 -12.02 -7.87 5.01
N MET A 171 -12.24 -7.73 3.70
CA MET A 171 -11.38 -6.94 2.82
C MET A 171 -11.49 -5.45 3.12
N ALA A 172 -12.72 -4.95 3.28
CA ALA A 172 -12.99 -3.54 3.55
C ALA A 172 -12.49 -3.08 4.93
N ASP A 173 -12.60 -3.92 5.97
CA ASP A 173 -12.15 -3.61 7.34
C ASP A 173 -10.65 -3.30 7.38
N GLY A 174 -9.84 -4.03 6.62
CA GLY A 174 -8.40 -3.75 6.47
C GLY A 174 -8.10 -2.35 5.95
N VAL A 175 -8.84 -1.92 4.92
CA VAL A 175 -8.74 -0.56 4.37
C VAL A 175 -9.21 0.46 5.40
N ARG A 176 -10.34 0.23 6.09
CA ARG A 176 -10.87 1.15 7.11
C ARG A 176 -9.90 1.35 8.27
N LEU A 177 -9.25 0.28 8.74
CA LEU A 177 -8.25 0.34 9.82
C LEU A 177 -7.02 1.16 9.41
N SER A 178 -6.63 1.07 8.15
CA SER A 178 -5.47 1.78 7.58
C SER A 178 -5.80 3.13 6.97
N ALA A 179 -7.07 3.58 6.97
CA ALA A 179 -7.52 4.84 6.38
C ALA A 179 -6.65 6.06 6.77
N PRO A 180 -6.21 6.24 8.04
CA PRO A 180 -5.35 7.36 8.40
C PRO A 180 -3.99 7.35 7.67
N LEU A 181 -3.46 6.16 7.34
CA LEU A 181 -2.18 6.02 6.65
C LEU A 181 -2.26 6.50 5.20
N PHE A 182 -3.40 6.30 4.53
CA PHE A 182 -3.62 6.84 3.17
C PHE A 182 -3.57 8.37 3.16
N ILE A 183 -4.21 9.01 4.15
CA ILE A 183 -4.21 10.47 4.27
C ILE A 183 -2.79 10.98 4.55
N ILE A 184 -2.08 10.34 5.49
CA ILE A 184 -0.68 10.67 5.78
C ILE A 184 0.18 10.52 4.52
N TYR A 185 0.02 9.42 3.78
CA TYR A 185 0.75 9.20 2.54
C TYR A 185 0.53 10.33 1.52
N ILE A 186 -0.73 10.74 1.30
CA ILE A 186 -1.09 11.83 0.39
C ILE A 186 -0.39 13.14 0.81
N LEU A 187 -0.38 13.45 2.10
CA LEU A 187 0.28 14.65 2.62
C LEU A 187 1.80 14.59 2.49
N VAL A 188 2.40 13.44 2.80
CA VAL A 188 3.86 13.23 2.70
C VAL A 188 4.33 13.36 1.26
N ILE A 189 3.66 12.70 0.31
CA ILE A 189 4.11 12.71 -1.08
C ILE A 189 3.94 14.09 -1.72
N GLN A 190 2.88 14.83 -1.35
CA GLN A 190 2.71 16.21 -1.83
C GLN A 190 3.75 17.15 -1.23
N LEU A 191 4.08 17.00 0.05
CA LEU A 191 5.15 17.76 0.70
C LEU A 191 6.51 17.46 0.08
N TYR A 192 6.84 16.17 -0.09
CA TYR A 192 8.06 15.73 -0.74
C TYR A 192 8.20 16.31 -2.15
N SER A 193 7.17 16.19 -2.97
CA SER A 193 7.17 16.72 -4.34
C SER A 193 7.32 18.25 -4.33
N SER A 194 6.67 18.93 -3.38
CA SER A 194 6.78 20.39 -3.24
C SER A 194 8.20 20.83 -2.88
N VAL A 195 8.89 20.05 -2.04
CA VAL A 195 10.31 20.30 -1.73
C VAL A 195 11.16 20.04 -2.97
N ASP A 196 10.94 18.93 -3.67
CA ASP A 196 11.69 18.56 -4.89
C ASP A 196 11.55 19.64 -5.99
N TYR A 197 10.38 20.25 -6.14
CA TYR A 197 10.18 21.34 -7.10
C TYR A 197 11.02 22.61 -6.83
N LEU A 198 11.29 22.90 -5.56
CA LEU A 198 12.01 24.10 -5.14
C LEU A 198 13.51 24.03 -5.42
N PHE A 199 14.05 22.81 -5.56
CA PHE A 199 15.45 22.54 -5.85
C PHE A 199 15.65 22.06 -7.30
#